data_AF-A0A7V9IAL6-F1
#
_entry.id   AF-A0A7V9IAL6-F1
#
_cell.length_a   1.000
_cell.length_b   1.000
_cell.length_c   1.000
_cell.angle_alpha   90.00
_cell.angle_beta   90.00
_cell.angle_gamma   90.00
#
_symmetry.space_group_name_H-M   'P 1'
#
loop_
_entity.id
_entity.type
_entity.pdbx_description
1 polymer ?
#
loop_
_entity_poly.entity_id
_entity_poly.type
_entity_poly.pdbx_seq_one_letter_code
_entity_poly.pdbx_strand_id
1 'polypeptide(L)'
;MSELASLAQAADEIARIDSAALSEALTARRRALRAQAALDSEKQELLAARERVESVSASLSAATDERSTVLDELTTEIARLEQEARERALAAQLAAAEAASLDEAFLAVLEPDQSGAGPAQNLPDGFAASGVSFEGAASWYGPGFEGDATANGEIYDPREFTAASKELPFDTWLFVSFEGRGVIVRINDRGPYVGERIIDLSQAAAQAVGLSGVGWVEIEILIKTS
;
A
#
# COMPACT_ATOMS: atom_id res chain seq x y z
N MET A 1 -56.61 34.66 99.53
CA MET A 1 -55.20 34.99 99.21
C MET A 1 -54.42 33.77 98.69
N SER A 2 -54.53 32.58 99.32
CA SER A 2 -53.80 31.36 98.90
C SER A 2 -54.23 30.78 97.55
N GLU A 3 -55.52 30.71 97.22
CA GLU A 3 -56.00 30.15 95.94
C GLU A 3 -55.61 31.00 94.72
N LEU A 4 -55.65 32.33 94.84
CA LEU A 4 -55.23 33.25 93.77
C LEU A 4 -53.74 33.12 93.45
N ALA A 5 -52.90 32.87 94.46
CA ALA A 5 -51.47 32.63 94.26
C ALA A 5 -51.19 31.29 93.55
N SER A 6 -51.95 30.24 93.90
CA SER A 6 -51.87 28.93 93.23
C SER A 6 -52.31 29.00 91.77
N LEU A 7 -53.37 29.76 91.46
CA LEU A 7 -53.84 29.94 90.09
C LEU A 7 -52.82 30.70 89.24
N ALA A 8 -52.22 31.75 89.79
CA ALA A 8 -51.15 32.51 89.11
C ALA A 8 -49.90 31.65 88.85
N GLN A 9 -49.52 30.79 89.80
CA GLN A 9 -48.40 29.86 89.64
C GLN A 9 -48.68 28.81 88.54
N ALA A 10 -49.88 28.22 88.51
CA ALA A 10 -50.27 27.28 87.48
C ALA A 10 -50.32 27.92 86.09
N ALA A 11 -50.81 29.17 85.98
CA ALA A 11 -50.85 29.90 84.72
C ALA A 11 -49.44 30.20 84.18
N ASP A 12 -48.50 30.57 85.05
CA ASP A 12 -47.11 30.82 84.68
C ASP A 12 -46.37 29.54 84.26
N GLU A 13 -46.65 28.41 84.91
CA GLU A 13 -46.10 27.11 84.54
C GLU A 13 -46.61 26.63 83.18
N ILE A 14 -47.91 26.78 82.90
CA ILE A 14 -48.49 26.51 81.58
C ILE A 14 -47.85 27.39 80.51
N ALA A 15 -47.70 28.70 80.77
CA ALA A 15 -47.06 29.61 79.84
C ALA A 15 -45.59 29.26 79.56
N ARG A 16 -44.85 28.77 80.56
CA ARG A 16 -43.48 28.28 80.39
C ARG A 16 -43.42 27.02 79.53
N ILE A 17 -44.32 26.06 79.75
CA ILE A 17 -44.40 24.82 78.95
C ILE A 17 -44.73 25.17 77.49
N ASP A 18 -45.70 26.04 77.25
CA ASP A 18 -46.08 26.50 75.91
C ASP A 18 -44.92 27.23 75.21
N SER A 19 -44.18 28.06 75.93
CA SER A 19 -43.00 28.75 75.42
C SER A 19 -41.88 27.78 75.03
N ALA A 20 -41.64 26.75 75.84
CA ALA A 20 -40.66 25.71 75.56
C ALA A 20 -41.05 24.89 74.32
N ALA A 21 -42.31 24.46 74.23
CA ALA A 21 -42.83 23.72 73.07
C ALA A 21 -42.76 24.55 71.78
N LEU A 22 -43.07 25.86 71.84
CA LEU A 22 -42.94 26.75 70.70
C LEU A 22 -41.48 26.93 70.27
N SER A 23 -40.55 27.07 71.21
CA SER A 23 -39.12 27.19 70.92
C SER A 23 -38.57 25.93 70.25
N GLU A 24 -38.98 24.75 70.72
CA GLU A 24 -38.64 23.47 70.10
C GLU A 24 -39.21 23.37 68.68
N ALA A 25 -40.50 23.69 68.49
CA ALA A 25 -41.14 23.68 67.17
C ALA A 25 -40.46 24.64 66.18
N LEU A 26 -40.06 25.82 66.63
CA LEU A 26 -39.32 26.79 65.80
C LEU A 26 -37.93 26.27 65.44
N THR A 27 -37.25 25.60 66.37
CA THR A 27 -35.93 24.99 66.13
C THR A 27 -36.04 23.85 65.13
N ALA A 28 -37.04 22.98 65.29
CA ALA A 28 -37.36 21.91 64.35
C ALA A 28 -37.68 22.47 62.96
N ARG A 29 -38.51 23.53 62.87
CA ARG A 29 -38.80 24.22 61.61
C ARG A 29 -37.55 24.81 60.95
N ARG A 30 -36.67 25.46 61.70
CA ARG A 30 -35.40 25.99 61.17
C ARG A 30 -34.51 24.86 60.64
N ARG A 31 -34.44 23.73 61.34
CA ARG A 31 -33.70 22.55 60.89
C ARG A 31 -34.29 21.98 59.60
N ALA A 32 -35.61 21.86 59.53
CA ALA A 32 -36.31 21.39 58.33
C ALA A 32 -36.08 22.32 57.12
N LEU A 33 -36.15 23.63 57.30
CA LEU A 33 -35.88 24.60 56.23
C LEU A 33 -34.43 24.52 55.72
N ARG A 34 -33.45 24.35 56.62
CA ARG A 34 -32.06 24.14 56.22
C ARG A 34 -31.86 22.83 55.46
N ALA A 35 -32.50 21.75 55.90
CA ALA A 35 -32.46 20.47 55.20
C ALA A 35 -33.11 20.58 53.81
N GLN A 36 -34.24 21.27 53.70
CA GLN A 36 -34.90 21.53 52.40
C GLN A 36 -33.98 22.32 51.46
N ALA A 37 -33.36 23.41 51.96
CA ALA A 37 -32.43 24.20 51.15
C ALA A 37 -31.21 23.38 50.68
N ALA A 38 -30.70 22.48 51.52
CA ALA A 38 -29.60 21.59 51.14
C ALA A 38 -30.03 20.58 50.06
N LEU A 39 -31.22 19.98 50.21
CA LEU A 39 -31.80 19.06 49.22
C LEU A 39 -32.05 19.78 47.89
N ASP A 40 -32.55 21.01 47.92
CA ASP A 40 -32.79 21.80 46.72
C ASP A 40 -31.47 22.13 46.01
N SER A 41 -30.39 22.45 46.75
CA SER A 41 -29.05 22.64 46.18
C SER A 41 -28.51 21.37 45.53
N GLU A 42 -28.60 20.23 46.22
CA GLU A 42 -28.16 18.93 45.70
C GLU A 42 -28.95 18.52 44.45
N LYS A 43 -30.26 18.78 44.44
CA LYS A 43 -31.11 18.56 43.27
C LYS A 43 -30.66 19.41 42.08
N GLN A 44 -30.32 20.68 42.28
CA GLN A 44 -29.82 21.54 41.21
C GLN A 44 -28.48 21.03 40.66
N GLU A 45 -27.58 20.59 41.54
CA GLU A 45 -26.31 19.99 41.13
C GLU A 45 -26.50 18.72 40.31
N LEU A 46 -27.44 17.85 40.72
CA LEU A 46 -27.77 16.63 39.98
C LEU A 46 -28.41 16.93 38.62
N LEU A 47 -29.27 17.94 38.53
CA LEU A 47 -29.85 18.37 37.25
C LEU A 47 -28.75 18.90 36.31
N ALA A 48 -27.85 19.75 36.81
CA ALA A 48 -26.72 20.24 36.02
C ALA A 48 -25.73 19.11 35.64
N ALA A 49 -25.53 18.11 36.49
CA ALA A 49 -24.75 16.92 36.16
C ALA A 49 -25.43 16.08 35.07
N ARG A 50 -26.76 15.91 35.15
CA ARG A 50 -27.55 15.20 34.14
C ARG A 50 -27.49 15.90 32.78
N GLU A 51 -27.66 17.21 32.73
CA GLU A 51 -27.54 17.98 31.49
C GLU A 51 -26.15 17.83 30.85
N ARG A 52 -25.07 17.83 31.66
CA ARG A 52 -23.72 17.55 31.18
C ARG A 52 -23.60 16.16 30.58
N VAL A 53 -24.15 15.14 31.25
CA VAL A 53 -24.13 13.75 30.74
C VAL A 53 -24.92 13.64 29.43
N GLU A 54 -26.10 14.24 29.35
CA GLU A 54 -26.92 14.25 28.13
C GLU A 54 -26.19 14.94 26.97
N SER A 55 -25.52 16.06 27.23
CA SER A 55 -24.69 16.75 26.24
C SER A 55 -23.52 15.90 25.75
N VAL A 56 -22.76 15.28 26.66
CA VAL A 56 -21.63 14.41 26.29
C VAL A 56 -22.11 13.20 25.50
N SER A 57 -23.23 12.59 25.92
CA SER A 57 -23.83 11.46 25.21
C SER A 57 -24.26 11.85 23.79
N ALA A 58 -24.84 13.03 23.60
CA ALA A 58 -25.24 13.52 22.29
C ALA A 58 -24.03 13.77 21.39
N SER A 59 -22.97 14.41 21.91
CA SER A 59 -21.72 14.62 21.15
C SER A 59 -21.04 13.30 20.79
N LEU A 60 -21.06 12.30 21.68
CA LEU A 60 -20.48 10.99 21.41
C LEU A 60 -21.27 10.23 20.33
N SER A 61 -22.60 10.30 20.35
CA SER A 61 -23.45 9.72 19.30
C SER A 61 -23.12 10.35 17.95
N ALA A 62 -23.11 11.69 17.88
CA ALA A 62 -22.80 12.40 16.64
C ALA A 62 -21.41 12.04 16.08
N ALA A 63 -20.39 11.98 16.94
CA ALA A 63 -19.04 11.59 16.53
C ALA A 63 -18.96 10.11 16.09
N THR A 64 -19.81 9.24 16.62
CA THR A 64 -19.90 7.83 16.22
C THR A 64 -20.57 7.71 14.86
N ASP A 65 -21.65 8.46 14.62
CA ASP A 65 -22.36 8.48 13.35
C ASP A 65 -21.48 9.04 12.21
N GLU A 66 -20.72 10.10 12.49
CA GLU A 66 -19.74 10.67 11.56
C GLU A 66 -18.66 9.64 11.20
N ARG A 67 -18.10 8.95 12.20
CA ARG A 67 -17.11 7.88 11.96
C ARG A 67 -17.69 6.70 11.19
N SER A 68 -18.93 6.30 11.46
CA SER A 68 -19.59 5.21 10.72
C SER A 68 -19.72 5.58 9.24
N THR A 69 -20.11 6.82 8.95
CA THR A 69 -20.21 7.31 7.58
C THR A 69 -18.87 7.25 6.85
N VAL A 70 -17.79 7.71 7.50
CA VAL A 70 -16.44 7.64 6.93
C VAL A 70 -15.99 6.20 6.70
N LEU A 71 -16.32 5.28 7.62
CA LEU A 71 -15.99 3.86 7.44
C LEU A 71 -16.72 3.23 6.26
N ASP A 72 -17.98 3.58 6.03
CA ASP A 72 -18.75 3.09 4.88
C ASP A 72 -18.19 3.61 3.55
N GLU A 73 -17.78 4.88 3.51
CA GLU A 73 -17.09 5.48 2.36
C GLU A 73 -15.77 4.78 2.06
N LEU A 74 -14.92 4.60 3.09
CA LEU A 74 -13.64 3.89 2.94
C LEU A 74 -13.81 2.44 2.53
N THR A 75 -14.83 1.75 3.05
CA THR A 75 -15.13 0.36 2.68
C THR A 75 -15.50 0.28 1.20
N THR A 76 -16.30 1.23 0.72
CA THR A 76 -16.67 1.32 -0.70
C THR A 76 -15.44 1.59 -1.58
N GLU A 77 -14.56 2.49 -1.13
CA GLU A 77 -13.34 2.84 -1.86
C GLU A 77 -12.33 1.67 -1.92
N ILE A 78 -12.16 0.93 -0.82
CA ILE A 78 -11.34 -0.28 -0.79
C ILE A 78 -11.87 -1.31 -1.80
N ALA A 79 -13.18 -1.56 -1.81
CA ALA A 79 -13.78 -2.49 -2.76
C ALA A 79 -13.55 -2.07 -4.22
N ARG A 80 -13.65 -0.77 -4.51
CA ARG A 80 -13.35 -0.20 -5.83
C ARG A 80 -11.89 -0.44 -6.23
N LEU A 81 -10.95 -0.12 -5.36
CA LEU A 81 -9.51 -0.29 -5.61
C LEU A 81 -9.13 -1.76 -5.76
N GLU A 82 -9.73 -2.66 -4.98
CA GLU A 82 -9.54 -4.10 -5.15
C GLU A 82 -10.02 -4.60 -6.51
N GLN A 83 -11.16 -4.11 -6.99
CA GLN A 83 -11.67 -4.46 -8.30
C GLN A 83 -10.72 -3.95 -9.41
N GLU A 84 -10.29 -2.68 -9.34
CA GLU A 84 -9.32 -2.13 -10.29
C GLU A 84 -8.01 -2.92 -10.31
N ALA A 85 -7.51 -3.32 -9.14
CA ALA A 85 -6.29 -4.11 -9.03
C ALA A 85 -6.47 -5.51 -9.65
N ARG A 86 -7.62 -6.17 -9.44
CA ARG A 86 -7.93 -7.46 -10.08
C ARG A 86 -8.01 -7.33 -11.61
N GLU A 87 -8.65 -6.28 -12.10
CA GLU A 87 -8.74 -6.02 -13.55
C GLU A 87 -7.36 -5.77 -14.16
N ARG A 88 -6.52 -4.97 -13.50
CA ARG A 88 -5.12 -4.76 -13.94
C ARG A 88 -4.30 -6.04 -13.89
N ALA A 89 -4.48 -6.87 -12.85
CA ALA A 89 -3.79 -8.15 -12.75
C ALA A 89 -4.22 -9.12 -13.86
N LEU A 90 -5.52 -9.18 -14.19
CA LEU A 90 -6.01 -9.98 -15.31
C LEU A 90 -5.48 -9.46 -16.65
N ALA A 91 -5.49 -8.14 -16.86
CA ALA A 91 -4.93 -7.53 -18.06
C ALA A 91 -3.42 -7.83 -18.19
N ALA A 92 -2.67 -7.75 -17.09
CA ALA A 92 -1.26 -8.11 -17.06
C ALA A 92 -1.04 -9.61 -17.31
N GLN A 93 -1.89 -10.50 -16.78
CA GLN A 93 -1.83 -11.93 -17.06
C GLN A 93 -2.14 -12.24 -18.52
N LEU A 94 -3.14 -11.59 -19.12
CA LEU A 94 -3.45 -11.74 -20.54
C LEU A 94 -2.32 -11.21 -21.41
N ALA A 95 -1.74 -10.06 -21.09
CA ALA A 95 -0.58 -9.53 -21.78
C ALA A 95 0.65 -10.44 -21.63
N ALA A 96 0.86 -11.02 -20.44
CA ALA A 96 1.91 -12.00 -20.20
C ALA A 96 1.67 -13.32 -20.94
N ALA A 97 0.42 -13.77 -21.08
CA ALA A 97 0.06 -14.94 -21.86
C ALA A 97 0.23 -14.70 -23.36
N GLU A 98 -0.08 -13.49 -23.84
CA GLU A 98 0.15 -13.07 -25.22
C GLU A 98 1.66 -12.99 -25.50
N ALA A 99 2.45 -12.39 -24.60
CA ALA A 99 3.91 -12.40 -24.66
C ALA A 99 4.49 -13.82 -24.60
N ALA A 100 3.95 -14.69 -23.75
CA ALA A 100 4.37 -16.08 -23.67
C ALA A 100 4.02 -16.87 -24.95
N SER A 101 2.90 -16.55 -25.60
CA SER A 101 2.54 -17.16 -26.90
C SER A 101 3.44 -16.65 -28.04
N LEU A 102 3.91 -15.40 -27.95
CA LEU A 102 4.93 -14.86 -28.84
C LEU A 102 6.29 -15.52 -28.57
N ASP A 103 6.63 -15.79 -27.31
CA ASP A 103 7.82 -16.55 -26.92
C ASP A 103 7.71 -18.01 -27.37
N GLU A 104 6.54 -18.64 -27.33
CA GLU A 104 6.31 -20.00 -27.83
C GLU A 104 6.39 -20.05 -29.36
N ALA A 105 5.86 -19.03 -30.05
CA ALA A 105 6.01 -18.85 -31.49
C ALA A 105 7.47 -18.57 -31.88
N PHE A 106 8.18 -17.77 -31.09
CA PHE A 106 9.61 -17.51 -31.24
C PHE A 106 10.45 -18.76 -30.95
N LEU A 107 10.11 -19.55 -29.92
CA LEU A 107 10.72 -20.84 -29.61
C LEU A 107 10.45 -21.88 -30.70
N ALA A 108 9.28 -21.86 -31.33
CA ALA A 108 8.98 -22.69 -32.49
C ALA A 108 9.79 -22.27 -33.73
N VAL A 109 10.14 -20.99 -33.86
CA VAL A 109 11.09 -20.49 -34.86
C VAL A 109 12.55 -20.86 -34.51
N LEU A 110 12.86 -21.03 -33.22
CA LEU A 110 14.15 -21.49 -32.70
C LEU A 110 14.31 -23.01 -32.69
N GLU A 111 13.28 -23.80 -33.02
CA GLU A 111 13.49 -25.22 -33.31
C GLU A 111 14.41 -25.33 -34.53
N PRO A 112 15.57 -25.99 -34.41
CA PRO A 112 16.50 -26.07 -35.52
C PRO A 112 15.84 -26.88 -36.64
N ASP A 113 15.58 -26.23 -37.77
CA ASP A 113 15.53 -26.94 -39.04
C ASP A 113 16.80 -27.81 -39.13
N GLN A 114 16.64 -29.10 -39.44
CA GLN A 114 17.71 -30.10 -39.46
C GLN A 114 18.75 -29.86 -40.56
N SER A 115 18.84 -28.65 -41.10
CA SER A 115 19.61 -28.27 -42.28
C SER A 115 20.99 -27.69 -41.96
N GLY A 116 21.30 -27.38 -40.70
CA GLY A 116 22.69 -27.11 -40.28
C GLY A 116 23.36 -25.92 -41.00
N ALA A 117 22.61 -24.84 -41.25
CA ALA A 117 23.16 -23.62 -41.82
C ALA A 117 23.40 -22.56 -40.72
N GLY A 118 24.64 -22.07 -40.63
CA GLY A 118 24.98 -20.85 -39.90
C GLY A 118 24.39 -19.58 -40.54
N PRO A 119 24.82 -18.40 -40.09
CA PRO A 119 23.96 -17.31 -39.63
C PRO A 119 23.02 -16.75 -40.71
N ALA A 120 21.85 -16.31 -40.24
CA ALA A 120 20.80 -15.57 -40.94
C ALA A 120 20.11 -16.29 -42.10
N GLN A 121 18.94 -16.89 -41.84
CA GLN A 121 17.85 -16.86 -42.83
C GLN A 121 16.46 -16.56 -42.28
N ASN A 122 16.15 -16.81 -40.99
CA ASN A 122 14.80 -16.54 -40.47
C ASN A 122 14.87 -15.67 -39.21
N LEU A 123 14.85 -14.34 -39.39
CA LEU A 123 14.40 -13.45 -38.32
C LEU A 123 12.90 -13.74 -38.08
N PRO A 124 12.43 -13.74 -36.82
CA PRO A 124 11.02 -13.95 -36.53
C PRO A 124 10.16 -12.84 -37.10
N ASP A 125 8.89 -13.18 -37.39
CA ASP A 125 7.87 -12.20 -37.78
C ASP A 125 7.81 -11.04 -36.77
N GLY A 126 7.84 -9.80 -37.27
CA GLY A 126 7.87 -8.59 -36.43
C GLY A 126 9.26 -7.94 -36.27
N PHE A 127 10.32 -8.57 -36.77
CA PHE A 127 11.65 -7.98 -36.84
C PHE A 127 12.23 -8.00 -38.26
N ALA A 128 12.88 -6.91 -38.65
CA ALA A 128 13.64 -6.81 -39.89
C ALA A 128 15.09 -6.40 -39.59
N ALA A 129 16.02 -6.96 -40.35
CA ALA A 129 17.41 -6.54 -40.36
C ALA A 129 17.51 -5.04 -40.73
N SER A 130 18.24 -4.25 -39.93
CA SER A 130 18.54 -2.86 -40.28
C SER A 130 19.63 -2.72 -41.35
N GLY A 131 20.41 -3.79 -41.58
CA GLY A 131 21.63 -3.77 -42.39
C GLY A 131 22.86 -3.20 -41.68
N VAL A 132 22.73 -2.84 -40.40
CA VAL A 132 23.86 -2.40 -39.55
C VAL A 132 24.30 -3.55 -38.67
N SER A 133 25.52 -4.04 -38.90
CA SER A 133 26.15 -5.09 -38.10
C SER A 133 27.54 -4.70 -37.62
N PHE A 134 27.95 -5.33 -36.52
CA PHE A 134 29.27 -5.18 -35.93
C PHE A 134 29.62 -6.43 -35.12
N GLU A 135 30.89 -6.57 -34.77
CA GLU A 135 31.40 -7.73 -34.03
C GLU A 135 32.30 -7.26 -32.89
N GLY A 136 32.44 -8.11 -31.87
CA GLY A 136 33.38 -7.86 -30.79
C GLY A 136 33.23 -8.76 -29.59
N ALA A 137 34.01 -8.48 -28.56
CA ALA A 137 34.00 -9.26 -27.34
C ALA A 137 32.70 -9.04 -26.54
N ALA A 138 31.96 -10.11 -26.32
CA ALA A 138 30.82 -10.17 -25.43
C ALA A 138 31.16 -10.91 -24.15
N SER A 139 30.40 -10.62 -23.10
CA SER A 139 30.30 -11.51 -21.95
C SER A 139 28.87 -11.54 -21.41
N TRP A 140 28.69 -11.91 -20.15
CA TRP A 140 27.38 -11.96 -19.52
C TRP A 140 27.45 -11.58 -18.04
N TYR A 141 26.31 -11.17 -17.48
CA TYR A 141 26.18 -10.81 -16.07
C TYR A 141 26.35 -12.04 -15.17
N GLY A 142 27.43 -12.06 -14.37
CA GLY A 142 27.64 -13.10 -13.37
C GLY A 142 26.57 -13.14 -12.26
N PRO A 143 26.65 -14.10 -11.33
CA PRO A 143 25.71 -14.17 -10.22
C PRO A 143 25.82 -12.92 -9.32
N GLY A 144 24.69 -12.44 -8.80
CA GLY A 144 24.62 -11.38 -7.79
C GLY A 144 24.05 -10.03 -8.25
N PHE A 145 23.64 -9.89 -9.52
CA PHE A 145 22.97 -8.69 -10.04
C PHE A 145 21.43 -8.82 -10.07
N GLU A 146 20.89 -10.03 -9.84
CA GLU A 146 19.44 -10.28 -9.84
C GLU A 146 18.72 -9.37 -8.84
N GLY A 147 17.73 -8.62 -9.32
CA GLY A 147 16.96 -7.69 -8.50
C GLY A 147 17.53 -6.26 -8.42
N ASP A 148 18.73 -6.01 -8.97
CA ASP A 148 19.28 -4.65 -9.05
C ASP A 148 18.60 -3.85 -10.17
N ALA A 149 18.56 -2.52 -10.02
CA ALA A 149 18.06 -1.64 -11.07
C ALA A 149 19.10 -1.47 -12.20
N THR A 150 18.69 -1.64 -13.45
CA THR A 150 19.47 -1.32 -14.64
C THR A 150 19.51 0.20 -14.89
N ALA A 151 20.36 0.64 -15.81
CA ALA A 151 20.50 2.04 -16.18
C ALA A 151 19.24 2.66 -16.81
N ASN A 152 18.31 1.87 -17.35
CA ASN A 152 17.01 2.37 -17.82
C ASN A 152 15.92 2.36 -16.72
N GLY A 153 16.23 1.86 -15.52
CA GLY A 153 15.33 1.82 -14.36
C GLY A 153 14.50 0.54 -14.23
N GLU A 154 14.60 -0.39 -15.16
CA GLU A 154 14.02 -1.73 -15.01
C GLU A 154 14.78 -2.53 -13.95
N ILE A 155 14.13 -3.52 -13.34
CA ILE A 155 14.80 -4.47 -12.45
C ILE A 155 15.43 -5.57 -13.30
N TYR A 156 16.72 -5.81 -13.12
CA TYR A 156 17.43 -6.87 -13.83
C TYR A 156 16.88 -8.24 -13.44
N ASP A 157 16.32 -8.95 -14.43
CA ASP A 157 15.95 -10.35 -14.35
C ASP A 157 16.90 -11.20 -15.22
N PRO A 158 17.67 -12.13 -14.64
CA PRO A 158 18.60 -12.96 -15.40
C PRO A 158 17.92 -13.89 -16.42
N ARG A 159 16.60 -14.07 -16.32
CA ARG A 159 15.79 -14.94 -17.20
C ARG A 159 15.30 -14.22 -18.46
N GLU A 160 15.35 -12.89 -18.50
CA GLU A 160 14.94 -12.11 -19.66
C GLU A 160 16.05 -12.04 -20.72
N PHE A 161 15.69 -11.81 -21.98
CA PHE A 161 16.63 -11.65 -23.09
C PHE A 161 17.05 -10.19 -23.27
N THR A 162 17.89 -9.73 -22.36
CA THR A 162 18.38 -8.34 -22.31
C THR A 162 19.89 -8.27 -22.40
N ALA A 163 20.41 -7.08 -22.71
CA ALA A 163 21.85 -6.83 -22.77
C ALA A 163 22.22 -5.39 -22.42
N ALA A 164 23.47 -5.21 -22.04
CA ALA A 164 24.07 -3.93 -21.71
C ALA A 164 25.01 -3.45 -22.82
N SER A 165 24.89 -2.19 -23.20
CA SER A 165 25.78 -1.55 -24.18
C SER A 165 26.16 -0.13 -23.73
N LYS A 166 27.38 0.31 -24.07
CA LYS A 166 27.87 1.66 -23.77
C LYS A 166 27.19 2.73 -24.60
N GLU A 167 26.87 2.40 -25.85
CA GLU A 167 26.59 3.38 -26.89
C GLU A 167 25.18 3.23 -27.49
N LEU A 168 24.63 2.01 -27.49
CA LEU A 168 23.32 1.80 -28.11
C LEU A 168 22.20 2.45 -27.29
N PRO A 169 21.22 3.09 -27.96
CA PRO A 169 20.00 3.56 -27.31
C PRO A 169 19.30 2.42 -26.57
N PHE A 170 18.63 2.75 -25.47
CA PHE A 170 17.73 1.79 -24.84
C PHE A 170 16.62 1.39 -25.81
N ASP A 171 16.10 0.17 -25.64
CA ASP A 171 15.10 -0.46 -26.50
C ASP A 171 15.57 -0.74 -27.94
N THR A 172 16.88 -0.66 -28.19
CA THR A 172 17.48 -1.23 -29.40
C THR A 172 17.42 -2.75 -29.34
N TRP A 173 16.93 -3.37 -30.41
CA TRP A 173 16.88 -4.82 -30.56
C TRP A 173 18.08 -5.31 -31.37
N LEU A 174 18.69 -6.40 -30.91
CA LEU A 174 19.88 -6.98 -31.52
C LEU A 174 19.67 -8.46 -31.77
N PHE A 175 20.08 -8.95 -32.93
CA PHE A 175 20.39 -10.36 -33.13
C PHE A 175 21.86 -10.57 -32.81
N VAL A 176 22.15 -11.39 -31.81
CA VAL A 176 23.52 -11.73 -31.38
C VAL A 176 23.78 -13.18 -31.73
N SER A 177 24.87 -13.47 -32.43
CA SER A 177 25.26 -14.82 -32.77
C SER A 177 26.66 -15.19 -32.29
N PHE A 178 26.79 -16.44 -31.83
CA PHE A 178 28.01 -17.03 -31.31
C PHE A 178 28.09 -18.50 -31.72
N GLU A 179 29.17 -18.90 -32.39
CA GLU A 179 29.44 -20.30 -32.79
C GLU A 179 28.24 -21.00 -33.47
N GLY A 180 27.56 -20.30 -34.38
CA GLY A 180 26.44 -20.84 -35.15
C GLY A 180 25.09 -20.84 -34.43
N ARG A 181 25.02 -20.33 -33.20
CA ARG A 181 23.78 -20.10 -32.45
C ARG A 181 23.46 -18.60 -32.43
N GLY A 182 22.17 -18.25 -32.37
CA GLY A 182 21.70 -16.87 -32.38
C GLY A 182 20.64 -16.62 -31.32
N VAL A 183 20.57 -15.39 -30.82
CA VAL A 183 19.57 -14.94 -29.85
C VAL A 183 19.19 -13.49 -30.12
N ILE A 184 17.92 -13.14 -29.95
CA ILE A 184 17.49 -11.75 -29.98
C ILE A 184 17.51 -11.19 -28.56
N VAL A 185 18.07 -10.01 -28.39
CA VAL A 185 18.10 -9.30 -27.09
C VAL A 185 17.69 -7.84 -27.23
N ARG A 186 17.19 -7.25 -26.15
CA ARG A 186 16.91 -5.81 -26.04
C ARG A 186 17.94 -5.12 -25.16
N ILE A 187 18.38 -3.94 -25.58
CA ILE A 187 19.25 -3.09 -24.75
C ILE A 187 18.43 -2.40 -23.66
N ASN A 188 18.70 -2.73 -22.39
CA ASN A 188 18.08 -2.07 -21.23
C ASN A 188 19.08 -1.57 -20.17
N ASP A 189 20.37 -1.84 -20.36
CA ASP A 189 21.41 -1.44 -19.39
C ASP A 189 22.66 -0.82 -20.04
N ARG A 190 23.57 -0.31 -19.20
CA ARG A 190 24.83 0.32 -19.59
C ARG A 190 26.03 -0.47 -19.08
N GLY A 191 27.05 -0.53 -19.93
CA GLY A 191 28.25 -1.34 -19.72
C GLY A 191 28.61 -2.03 -21.03
N PRO A 192 29.57 -2.97 -21.05
CA PRO A 192 30.51 -3.33 -19.98
C PRO A 192 31.60 -2.29 -19.73
N TYR A 193 31.83 -1.85 -18.49
CA TYR A 193 32.91 -0.88 -18.18
C TYR A 193 34.32 -1.49 -18.05
N VAL A 194 34.43 -2.81 -18.13
CA VAL A 194 35.69 -3.54 -17.97
C VAL A 194 36.16 -4.07 -19.32
N GLY A 195 37.39 -3.70 -19.69
CA GLY A 195 38.08 -4.18 -20.88
C GLY A 195 37.50 -3.66 -22.19
N GLU A 196 37.81 -4.37 -23.28
CA GLU A 196 37.38 -4.06 -24.65
C GLU A 196 36.06 -4.74 -25.03
N ARG A 197 35.29 -5.19 -24.04
CA ARG A 197 33.97 -5.78 -24.29
C ARG A 197 33.00 -4.71 -24.81
N ILE A 198 32.15 -5.12 -25.74
CA ILE A 198 31.18 -4.25 -26.41
C ILE A 198 29.75 -4.49 -25.91
N ILE A 199 29.48 -5.69 -25.35
CA ILE A 199 28.16 -6.07 -24.86
C ILE A 199 28.26 -7.06 -23.69
N ASP A 200 27.38 -6.92 -22.70
CA ASP A 200 27.16 -7.93 -21.67
C ASP A 200 25.72 -8.45 -21.80
N LEU A 201 25.58 -9.76 -22.03
CA LEU A 201 24.29 -10.44 -22.16
C LEU A 201 23.70 -10.80 -20.78
N SER A 202 22.38 -10.96 -20.71
CA SER A 202 21.74 -11.64 -19.59
C SER A 202 22.17 -13.11 -19.51
N GLN A 203 21.93 -13.74 -18.36
CA GLN A 203 22.25 -15.16 -18.18
C GLN A 203 21.48 -16.05 -19.17
N ALA A 204 20.18 -15.81 -19.37
CA ALA A 204 19.37 -16.55 -20.33
C ALA A 204 19.85 -16.37 -21.77
N ALA A 205 20.18 -15.15 -22.19
CA ALA A 205 20.69 -14.89 -23.53
C ALA A 205 22.05 -15.56 -23.78
N ALA A 206 22.95 -15.49 -22.80
CA ALA A 206 24.24 -16.17 -22.85
C ALA A 206 24.10 -17.68 -22.94
N GLN A 207 23.17 -18.28 -22.18
CA GLN A 207 22.89 -19.72 -22.26
C GLN A 207 22.30 -20.12 -23.62
N ALA A 208 21.36 -19.33 -24.16
CA ALA A 208 20.72 -19.59 -25.44
C ALA A 208 21.71 -19.57 -26.61
N VAL A 209 22.59 -18.54 -26.65
CA VAL A 209 23.65 -18.45 -27.66
C VAL A 209 24.84 -19.37 -27.34
N GLY A 210 24.90 -19.90 -26.11
CA GLY A 210 25.92 -20.81 -25.61
C GLY A 210 27.26 -20.18 -25.26
N LEU A 211 27.25 -18.90 -24.91
CA LEU A 211 28.39 -18.16 -24.41
C LEU A 211 28.59 -18.43 -22.90
N SER A 212 29.63 -19.15 -22.52
CA SER A 212 29.91 -19.49 -21.11
C SER A 212 30.85 -18.51 -20.39
N GLY A 213 31.47 -17.57 -21.12
CA GLY A 213 32.47 -16.65 -20.59
C GLY A 213 32.60 -15.41 -21.49
N VAL A 214 33.84 -14.99 -21.75
CA VAL A 214 34.10 -13.96 -22.78
C VAL A 214 34.26 -14.66 -24.13
N GLY A 215 33.59 -14.15 -25.15
CA GLY A 215 33.61 -14.71 -26.50
C GLY A 215 33.42 -13.64 -27.56
N TRP A 216 33.83 -13.92 -28.78
CA TRP A 216 33.65 -13.01 -29.91
C TRP A 216 32.31 -13.28 -30.58
N VAL A 217 31.44 -12.27 -30.65
CA VAL A 217 30.08 -12.41 -31.19
C VAL A 217 29.88 -11.50 -32.38
N GLU A 218 29.01 -11.93 -33.30
CA GLU A 218 28.50 -11.09 -34.39
C GLU A 218 27.13 -10.54 -34.00
N ILE A 219 26.90 -9.26 -34.25
CA ILE A 219 25.70 -8.53 -33.82
C ILE A 219 25.08 -7.82 -35.02
N GLU A 220 23.78 -7.95 -35.19
CA GLU A 220 22.98 -7.19 -36.16
C GLU A 220 21.87 -6.40 -35.45
N ILE A 221 21.75 -5.11 -35.76
CA ILE A 221 20.68 -4.27 -35.23
C ILE A 221 19.38 -4.59 -35.97
N LEU A 222 18.31 -4.80 -35.21
CA LEU A 222 16.98 -5.11 -35.73
C LEU A 222 16.04 -3.91 -35.63
N ILE A 223 15.12 -3.83 -36.58
CA ILE A 223 14.00 -2.89 -36.61
C ILE A 223 12.74 -3.67 -36.26
N LYS A 224 11.99 -3.21 -35.26
CA LYS A 224 10.68 -3.75 -34.93
C LYS A 224 9.66 -3.26 -35.97
N THR A 225 9.02 -4.18 -36.69
CA THR A 225 8.12 -3.86 -37.81
C THR A 225 6.63 -3.98 -37.47
N SER A 226 6.30 -4.20 -36.19
CA SER A 226 4.94 -4.33 -35.64
C SER A 226 4.74 -3.48 -34.39
#